data_AF-A0A928WEZ7-F1
#
_entry.id   AF-A0A928WEZ7-F1
#
_cell.length_a   1.000
_cell.length_b   1.000
_cell.length_c   1.000
_cell.angle_alpha   90.00
_cell.angle_beta   90.00
_cell.angle_gamma   90.00
#
_symmetry.space_group_name_H-M   'P 1'
#
loop_
_entity.id
_entity.type
_entity.pdbx_description
1 polymer ?
#
loop_
_entity_poly.entity_id
_entity_poly.type
_entity_poly.pdbx_seq_one_letter_code
_entity_poly.pdbx_strand_id
1 'polypeptide(L)' 'MQESVIYQDILQKGKQQEAFRFLMLQLNRRFGEIDASIIERIQVLSTEQLEVLGEESIDFSDISDLLTLLEQQESN' A
#
# COMPACT_ATOMS: atom_id res chain seq x y z
N MET A 1 -24.61 10.49 13.98
CA MET A 1 -24.08 9.20 13.51
C MET A 1 -22.70 9.34 12.86
N GLN A 2 -22.45 10.37 12.03
CA GLN A 2 -21.13 10.58 11.39
C GLN A 2 -19.99 10.97 12.35
N GLU A 3 -20.30 11.40 13.58
CA GLU A 3 -19.31 11.78 14.61
C GLU A 3 -18.95 10.61 15.55
N SER A 4 -19.49 9.41 15.32
CA SER A 4 -19.12 8.24 16.13
C SER A 4 -17.70 7.79 15.78
N VAL A 5 -16.87 7.54 16.80
CA VAL A 5 -15.52 6.97 16.62
C VAL A 5 -15.56 5.68 15.79
N ILE A 6 -16.57 4.84 16.00
CA ILE A 6 -16.77 3.60 15.23
C ILE A 6 -16.98 3.88 13.74
N TYR A 7 -17.68 4.96 13.40
CA TYR A 7 -17.92 5.34 12.01
C TYR A 7 -16.63 5.84 11.33
N GLN A 8 -15.82 6.61 12.06
CA GLN A 8 -14.50 7.05 11.59
C GLN A 8 -13.55 5.87 11.37
N ASP A 9 -13.54 4.88 12.28
CA ASP A 9 -12.75 3.65 12.14
C ASP A 9 -13.16 2.85 10.89
N ILE A 10 -14.45 2.70 10.64
CA ILE A 10 -14.95 2.00 9.44
C ILE A 10 -14.51 2.74 8.17
N LEU A 11 -14.61 4.06 8.15
CA LEU A 11 -14.16 4.87 7.01
C LEU A 11 -12.66 4.76 6.80
N GLN A 12 -11.85 4.83 7.86
CA GLN A 12 -10.40 4.71 7.75
C GLN A 12 -9.99 3.32 7.23
N LYS A 13 -10.59 2.25 7.76
CA LYS A 13 -10.36 0.88 7.26
C LYS A 13 -10.76 0.73 5.79
N GLY A 14 -11.89 1.30 5.39
CA GLY A 14 -12.34 1.28 3.99
C GLY A 14 -11.36 1.99 3.05
N LYS A 15 -10.82 3.14 3.48
CA LYS A 15 -9.78 3.87 2.71
C LYS A 15 -8.50 3.06 2.57
N GLN A 16 -8.01 2.48 3.67
CA GLN A 16 -6.80 1.66 3.66
C GLN A 16 -6.96 0.43 2.74
N GLN A 17 -8.10 -0.25 2.82
CA GLN A 17 -8.40 -1.40 1.97
C GLN A 17 -8.43 -1.05 0.48
N GLU A 18 -9.04 0.09 0.11
CA GLU A 18 -9.07 0.50 -1.30
C GLU A 18 -7.70 0.96 -1.79
N ALA A 19 -6.93 1.70 -0.98
CA ALA A 19 -5.56 2.09 -1.30
C ALA A 19 -4.68 0.85 -1.55
N PHE A 20 -4.74 -0.14 -0.65
CA PHE A 20 -4.03 -1.41 -0.81
C PHE A 20 -4.45 -2.14 -2.08
N ARG A 21 -5.76 -2.28 -2.33
CA ARG A 21 -6.28 -2.96 -3.51
C ARG A 21 -5.83 -2.29 -4.81
N PHE A 22 -5.89 -0.97 -4.85
CA PHE A 22 -5.49 -0.20 -6.02
C PHE A 22 -3.99 -0.34 -6.30
N LEU A 23 -3.16 -0.20 -5.26
CA LEU A 23 -1.72 -0.41 -5.35
C LEU A 23 -1.38 -1.82 -5.85
N MET A 24 -2.03 -2.86 -5.32
CA MET A 24 -1.81 -4.24 -5.77
C MET A 24 -2.18 -4.45 -7.24
N LEU A 25 -3.23 -3.78 -7.74
CA LEU A 25 -3.56 -3.82 -9.16
C LEU A 25 -2.49 -3.15 -10.03
N GLN A 26 -1.94 -2.02 -9.58
CA GLN A 26 -0.85 -1.32 -10.28
C GLN A 26 0.43 -2.15 -10.31
N LEU A 27 0.86 -2.66 -9.15
CA LEU A 27 2.07 -3.48 -9.03
C LEU A 27 1.95 -4.78 -9.84
N ASN A 28 0.81 -5.47 -9.77
CA ASN A 28 0.60 -6.68 -10.56
C ASN A 28 0.61 -6.40 -12.07
N ARG A 29 0.13 -5.23 -12.49
CA ARG A 29 0.15 -4.83 -13.91
C ARG A 29 1.56 -4.50 -14.39
N ARG A 30 2.42 -3.93 -13.53
CA ARG A 30 3.78 -3.51 -13.88
C ARG A 30 4.79 -4.65 -13.82
N PHE A 31 4.72 -5.45 -12.75
CA PHE A 31 5.74 -6.47 -12.44
C PHE A 31 5.25 -7.91 -12.64
N GLY A 32 3.96 -8.10 -12.96
CA GLY A 32 3.35 -9.44 -12.96
C GLY A 32 2.98 -9.88 -11.55
N GLU A 33 2.84 -11.19 -11.34
CA GLU A 33 2.45 -11.73 -10.05
C GLU A 33 3.48 -11.38 -8.95
N ILE A 34 3.03 -10.63 -7.95
CA ILE A 34 3.85 -10.22 -6.81
C ILE A 34 3.94 -11.36 -5.78
N ASP A 35 5.14 -11.59 -5.25
CA ASP A 35 5.37 -12.61 -4.22
C ASP A 35 4.55 -12.33 -2.94
N ALA A 36 4.00 -13.39 -2.35
CA ALA A 36 3.16 -13.30 -1.16
C ALA A 36 3.84 -12.58 0.01
N SER A 37 5.15 -12.74 0.18
CA SER A 37 5.90 -12.07 1.24
C SER A 37 5.90 -10.54 1.09
N ILE A 38 5.92 -10.03 -0.14
CA ILE A 38 5.83 -8.59 -0.43
C ILE A 38 4.41 -8.10 -0.17
N ILE A 39 3.40 -8.88 -0.54
CA ILE A 39 1.99 -8.56 -0.30
C ILE A 39 1.72 -8.41 1.20
N GLU A 40 2.21 -9.33 2.02
CA GLU A 40 2.06 -9.28 3.47
C GLU A 40 2.69 -8.03 4.09
N ARG A 41 3.87 -7.62 3.60
CA ARG A 41 4.54 -6.36 4.02
C ARG A 41 3.73 -5.13 3.64
N ILE A 42 3.17 -5.09 2.43
CA ILE A 42 2.35 -3.96 1.97
C ILE A 42 1.02 -3.91 2.74
N GLN A 43 0.45 -5.05 3.12
CA GLN A 43 -0.86 -5.12 3.76
C GLN A 43 -0.91 -4.46 5.15
N VAL A 44 0.22 -4.41 5.85
CA VAL A 44 0.32 -3.82 7.19
C VAL A 44 0.60 -2.30 7.17
N LEU A 45 0.86 -1.72 5.99
CA LEU A 45 1.16 -0.30 5.84
C LEU A 45 -0.07 0.57 6.10
N SER A 46 0.16 1.77 6.64
CA SER A 46 -0.88 2.79 6.81
C SER A 46 -1.36 3.32 5.46
N THR A 47 -2.54 3.94 5.41
CA THR A 47 -3.07 4.55 4.18
C THR A 47 -2.08 5.58 3.58
N GLU A 48 -1.42 6.37 4.42
CA GLU A 48 -0.44 7.38 3.97
C GLU A 48 0.79 6.72 3.34
N GLN A 49 1.28 5.63 3.94
CA GLN A 49 2.41 4.87 3.40
C GLN A 49 2.04 4.19 2.07
N LEU A 50 0.81 3.69 1.94
CA LEU A 50 0.29 3.12 0.70
C LEU A 50 0.18 4.16 -0.41
N GLU A 51 -0.26 5.39 -0.09
CA GLU A 51 -0.34 6.50 -1.05
C GLU A 51 1.05 6.92 -1.54
N VAL A 52 2.03 7.05 -0.64
CA VAL A 52 3.44 7.32 -1.00
C VAL A 52 4.00 6.20 -1.88
N LEU A 53 3.79 4.94 -1.49
CA LEU A 53 4.25 3.80 -2.29
C LEU A 53 3.62 3.81 -3.69
N GLY A 54 2.35 4.19 -3.80
CA GLY A 54 1.64 4.30 -5.08
C GLY A 54 2.21 5.38 -5.99
N GLU A 55 2.50 6.56 -5.45
CA GLU A 55 3.12 7.68 -6.19
C GLU A 55 4.52 7.28 -6.70
N GLU A 56 5.40 6.83 -5.82
CA GLU A 56 6.76 6.41 -6.16
C GLU A 56 6.77 5.20 -7.10
N SER A 57 5.75 4.32 -7.02
CA SER A 57 5.67 3.14 -7.89
C SER A 57 5.63 3.48 -9.37
N ILE A 58 5.25 4.71 -9.74
CA ILE A 58 5.20 5.18 -11.12
C ILE A 58 6.62 5.29 -11.70
N ASP A 59 7.62 5.61 -10.88
CA ASP A 59 9.00 5.84 -11.30
C ASP A 59 9.91 4.60 -11.20
N PHE A 60 9.42 3.49 -10.64
CA PHE A 60 10.21 2.26 -10.45
C PHE A 60 10.70 1.62 -11.75
N SER A 61 12.00 1.42 -11.91
CA SER A 61 12.54 0.70 -13.05
C SER A 61 12.25 -0.80 -12.94
N ASP A 62 12.37 -1.37 -11.73
CA ASP A 62 12.11 -2.79 -11.48
C ASP A 62 11.62 -3.06 -10.04
N ILE A 63 11.44 -4.34 -9.70
CA ILE A 63 10.91 -4.77 -8.40
C ILE A 63 11.85 -4.45 -7.23
N SER A 64 13.15 -4.25 -7.48
CA SER A 64 14.14 -3.91 -6.46
C SER A 64 13.90 -2.51 -5.90
N ASP A 65 13.38 -1.59 -6.69
CA ASP A 65 13.00 -0.24 -6.25
C ASP A 65 11.86 -0.31 -5.23
N LEU A 66 10.86 -1.17 -5.49
CA LEU A 66 9.77 -1.45 -4.56
C LEU A 66 10.30 -2.01 -3.23
N LEU A 67 11.19 -3.00 -3.28
CA LEU A 67 11.77 -3.61 -2.08
C LEU A 67 12.55 -2.59 -1.25
N THR A 68 13.35 -1.74 -1.92
CA THR A 68 14.12 -0.67 -1.27
C THR A 68 13.20 0.31 -0.55
N LEU A 69 12.10 0.73 -1.19
CA LEU A 69 11.16 1.65 -0.56
C LEU A 69 10.40 1.00 0.60
N LEU A 70 10.04 -0.29 0.50
CA LEU A 70 9.41 -1.02 1.59
C LEU A 70 10.32 -1.12 2.82
N GLU A 71 11.62 -1.37 2.63
CA GLU A 71 12.58 -1.39 3.73
C GLU A 71 12.71 -0.03 4.43
N GLN A 72 12.62 1.07 3.66
CA GLN A 72 12.63 2.43 4.22
C GLN A 72 11.36 2.72 5.03
N GLN A 73 10.21 2.23 4.58
CA GLN A 73 8.92 2.41 5.26
C GLN A 73 8.81 1.55 6.54
N GLU A 74 9.49 0.41 6.62
CA GLU A 74 9.54 -0.45 7.81
C GLU A 74 10.52 0.03 8.88
N SER A 75 11.52 0.82 8.49
CA SER A 75 12.55 1.35 9.39
C SER A 75 12.17 2.65 10.10
N ASN A 76 10.96 3.16 9.84
CA ASN A 76 10.44 4.45 10.30
C ASN A 76 9.24 4.25 11.23
#